data_AF-A0A2B4SGP8-F1
#
_entry.id   AF-A0A2B4SGP8-F1
#
_cell.length_a   1.000
_cell.length_b   1.000
_cell.length_c   1.000
_cell.angle_alpha   90.00
_cell.angle_beta   90.00
_cell.angle_gamma   90.00
#
_symmetry.space_group_name_H-M   'P 1'
#
loop_
_entity.id
_entity.type
_entity.pdbx_description
1 polymer ?
#
loop_
_entity_poly.entity_id
_entity_poly.type
_entity_poly.pdbx_seq_one_letter_code
_entity_poly.pdbx_strand_id
1 'polypeptide(L)'
;MMENEEINIERSDREREVFTNLKEFLKEACKCSRGPRDGRCSSQFTEEAVMVNLNNCLELSARELDLVILANIQAVTRVENVGEKRNRSPRCNFLFQSMPVCREMFLMLYGLSYSRFRRLKDHYENNGLSSRTHGNTKRLPQNALPHAVVEDVKVFIANYVEENAISLPGRIPGYKDEDIKLLSSHETKMGVWRPFESACKASEKQAVSYSKNYNKSKEKLKTNEYHKRSLVRAACVRAQLADIKRPIDTQINAIAMRNAQANRAILTYIIDALVSCTKQQIALHEHQDD
;
A
#
# COMPACT_ATOMS: atom_id res chain seq x y z
N MET A 1 -8.88 16.39 -9.42
CA MET A 1 -9.69 15.14 -9.39
C MET A 1 -9.54 14.33 -10.66
N MET A 2 -9.22 14.95 -11.81
CA MET A 2 -8.73 14.18 -12.97
C MET A 2 -7.34 13.62 -12.67
N GLU A 3 -6.43 14.39 -12.05
CA GLU A 3 -5.12 13.83 -11.65
C GLU A 3 -5.24 12.62 -10.71
N ASN A 4 -6.17 12.55 -9.75
CA ASN A 4 -6.26 11.40 -8.83
C ASN A 4 -7.01 10.18 -9.42
N GLU A 5 -7.89 10.40 -10.40
CA GLU A 5 -8.59 9.32 -11.10
C GLU A 5 -7.71 8.79 -12.25
N GLU A 6 -7.00 9.67 -12.97
CA GLU A 6 -5.89 9.31 -13.87
C GLU A 6 -4.74 8.66 -13.10
N ILE A 7 -4.32 9.15 -11.92
CA ILE A 7 -3.29 8.49 -11.10
C ILE A 7 -3.77 7.12 -10.62
N ASN A 8 -5.05 6.93 -10.29
CA ASN A 8 -5.56 5.61 -9.89
C ASN A 8 -5.73 4.66 -11.08
N ILE A 9 -6.14 5.16 -12.25
CA ILE A 9 -6.22 4.38 -13.50
C ILE A 9 -4.80 4.03 -13.96
N GLU A 10 -3.87 5.00 -14.03
CA GLU A 10 -2.45 4.78 -14.34
C GLU A 10 -1.75 3.89 -13.32
N ARG A 11 -2.15 3.93 -12.04
CA ARG A 11 -1.62 3.03 -11.00
C ARG A 11 -2.16 1.62 -11.21
N SER A 12 -3.45 1.46 -11.43
CA SER A 12 -4.10 0.18 -11.76
C SER A 12 -3.54 -0.42 -13.06
N ASP A 13 -3.29 0.40 -14.08
CA ASP A 13 -2.77 -0.06 -15.37
C ASP A 13 -1.29 -0.45 -15.27
N ARG A 14 -0.50 0.29 -14.48
CA ARG A 14 0.88 -0.11 -14.14
C ARG A 14 0.92 -1.40 -13.33
N GLU A 15 0.02 -1.58 -12.36
CA GLU A 15 -0.09 -2.82 -11.59
C GLU A 15 -0.39 -4.00 -12.54
N ARG A 16 -1.38 -3.86 -13.44
CA ARG A 16 -1.71 -4.86 -14.47
C ARG A 16 -0.54 -5.16 -15.42
N GLU A 17 0.20 -4.14 -15.84
CA GLU A 17 1.37 -4.30 -16.71
C GLU A 17 2.47 -5.10 -16.01
N VAL A 18 2.75 -4.80 -14.74
CA VAL A 18 3.74 -5.53 -13.93
C VAL A 18 3.33 -7.00 -13.77
N PHE A 19 2.05 -7.30 -13.53
CA PHE A 19 1.57 -8.68 -13.46
C PHE A 19 1.67 -9.41 -14.80
N THR A 20 1.37 -8.74 -15.91
CA THR A 20 1.47 -9.32 -17.25
C THR A 20 2.92 -9.67 -17.58
N ASN A 21 3.84 -8.72 -17.36
CA ASN A 21 5.27 -8.92 -17.54
C ASN A 21 5.82 -10.05 -16.66
N LEU A 22 5.34 -10.17 -15.42
CA LEU A 22 5.74 -11.25 -14.52
C LEU A 22 5.29 -12.62 -15.06
N LYS A 23 4.04 -12.75 -15.49
CA LYS A 23 3.51 -14.00 -16.04
C LYS A 23 4.24 -14.43 -17.31
N GLU A 24 4.54 -13.49 -18.20
CA GLU A 24 5.35 -13.75 -19.39
C GLU A 24 6.77 -14.20 -19.01
N PHE A 25 7.39 -13.52 -18.05
CA PHE A 25 8.73 -13.88 -17.56
C PHE A 25 8.77 -15.27 -16.92
N LEU A 26 7.76 -15.66 -16.15
CA LEU A 26 7.69 -17.00 -15.55
C LEU A 26 7.50 -18.09 -16.60
N LYS A 27 6.78 -17.81 -17.70
CA LYS A 27 6.62 -18.73 -18.84
C LYS A 27 7.92 -18.91 -19.62
N GLU A 28 8.60 -17.81 -19.97
CA GLU A 28 9.88 -17.88 -20.70
C GLU A 28 11.02 -18.41 -19.83
N ALA A 29 10.90 -18.18 -18.51
CA ALA A 29 11.87 -18.43 -17.46
C ALA A 29 13.21 -17.73 -17.67
N CYS A 30 13.90 -17.46 -16.56
CA CYS A 30 15.17 -16.74 -16.60
C CYS A 30 16.29 -17.58 -17.25
N LYS A 31 17.24 -16.91 -17.92
CA LYS A 31 18.38 -17.56 -18.61
C LYS A 31 19.58 -17.85 -17.71
N CYS A 32 19.40 -17.87 -16.39
CA CYS A 32 20.49 -18.07 -15.45
C CYS A 32 20.70 -19.54 -15.09
N SER A 33 21.85 -19.86 -14.48
CA SER A 33 22.22 -21.18 -13.95
C SER A 33 22.27 -21.18 -12.40
N ARG A 34 21.35 -20.45 -11.75
CA ARG A 34 21.34 -20.23 -10.29
C ARG A 34 20.32 -21.08 -9.53
N GLY A 35 19.57 -21.90 -10.23
CA GLY A 35 18.63 -22.85 -9.64
C GLY A 35 19.29 -24.17 -9.25
N PRO A 36 18.51 -25.13 -8.75
CA PRO A 36 18.98 -26.45 -8.36
C PRO A 36 19.58 -27.17 -9.57
N ARG A 37 20.69 -27.89 -9.35
CA ARG A 37 21.41 -28.62 -10.41
C ARG A 37 21.83 -27.72 -11.59
N ASP A 38 22.34 -26.52 -11.28
CA ASP A 38 22.73 -25.48 -12.25
C ASP A 38 21.59 -25.04 -13.20
N GLY A 39 20.35 -25.28 -12.79
CA GLY A 39 19.14 -24.91 -13.54
C GLY A 39 18.78 -23.43 -13.43
N ARG A 40 17.58 -23.08 -13.90
CA ARG A 40 17.07 -21.70 -13.87
C ARG A 40 16.59 -21.35 -12.47
N CYS A 41 16.92 -20.18 -11.92
CA CYS A 41 16.46 -19.83 -10.57
C CYS A 41 14.95 -19.62 -10.47
N SER A 42 14.30 -19.24 -11.56
CA SER A 42 12.84 -19.04 -11.62
C SER A 42 12.06 -20.34 -11.40
N SER A 43 12.65 -21.52 -11.67
CA SER A 43 11.97 -22.80 -11.43
C SER A 43 11.92 -23.19 -9.95
N GLN A 44 12.51 -22.40 -9.05
CA GLN A 44 12.48 -22.62 -7.60
C GLN A 44 11.20 -22.09 -6.95
N PHE A 45 10.43 -21.29 -7.68
CA PHE A 45 9.27 -20.57 -7.13
C PHE A 45 8.03 -20.91 -7.94
N THR A 46 6.90 -21.05 -7.25
CA THR A 46 5.60 -21.19 -7.91
C THR A 46 5.08 -19.82 -8.33
N GLU A 47 4.23 -19.78 -9.35
CA GLU A 47 3.61 -18.52 -9.80
C GLU A 47 2.84 -17.85 -8.65
N GLU A 48 2.11 -18.64 -7.86
CA GLU A 48 1.32 -18.15 -6.73
C GLU A 48 2.22 -17.49 -5.67
N ALA A 49 3.36 -18.10 -5.33
CA ALA A 49 4.27 -17.55 -4.33
C ALA A 49 4.88 -16.22 -4.78
N VAL A 50 5.26 -16.11 -6.05
CA VAL A 50 5.81 -14.87 -6.62
C VAL A 50 4.75 -13.77 -6.70
N MET A 51 3.52 -14.13 -7.07
CA MET A 51 2.38 -13.20 -7.13
C MET A 51 2.00 -12.67 -5.75
N VAL A 52 1.97 -13.53 -4.71
CA VAL A 52 1.73 -13.09 -3.33
C VAL A 52 2.80 -12.13 -2.86
N ASN A 53 4.08 -12.42 -3.10
CA ASN A 53 5.16 -11.51 -2.75
C ASN A 53 5.05 -10.16 -3.47
N LEU A 54 4.74 -10.18 -4.76
CA LEU A 54 4.59 -8.96 -5.55
C LEU A 54 3.40 -8.12 -5.08
N ASN A 55 2.26 -8.74 -4.78
CA ASN A 55 1.10 -8.06 -4.18
C ASN A 55 1.50 -7.35 -2.87
N ASN A 56 2.19 -8.06 -1.98
CA ASN A 56 2.69 -7.45 -0.74
C ASN A 56 3.61 -6.25 -1.02
N CYS A 57 4.47 -6.34 -2.03
CA CYS A 57 5.34 -5.22 -2.43
C CYS A 57 4.57 -4.02 -2.99
N LEU A 58 3.46 -4.26 -3.69
CA LEU A 58 2.60 -3.20 -4.26
C LEU A 58 1.73 -2.52 -3.20
N GLU A 59 1.44 -3.19 -2.09
CA GLU A 59 0.76 -2.60 -0.94
C GLU A 59 1.65 -1.62 -0.17
N LEU A 60 2.98 -1.81 -0.22
CA LEU A 60 3.95 -0.92 0.41
C LEU A 60 3.98 0.45 -0.27
N SER A 61 4.18 1.50 0.53
CA SER A 61 4.55 2.81 -0.02
C SER A 61 5.91 2.73 -0.72
N ALA A 62 6.14 3.65 -1.67
CA ALA A 62 7.41 3.70 -2.38
C ALA A 62 8.63 3.81 -1.45
N ARG A 63 8.48 4.48 -0.29
CA ARG A 63 9.54 4.63 0.71
C ARG A 63 9.81 3.33 1.47
N GLU A 64 8.76 2.61 1.84
CA GLU A 64 8.88 1.32 2.53
C GLU A 64 9.52 0.28 1.60
N LEU A 65 9.05 0.20 0.35
CA LEU A 65 9.63 -0.69 -0.65
C LEU A 65 11.11 -0.36 -0.91
N ASP A 66 11.47 0.93 -1.02
CA ASP A 66 12.86 1.34 -1.15
C ASP A 66 13.72 0.82 0.02
N LEU A 67 13.23 0.91 1.27
CA LEU A 67 13.95 0.38 2.43
C LEU A 67 14.12 -1.15 2.39
N VAL A 68 13.09 -1.89 1.98
CA VAL A 68 13.18 -3.35 1.79
C VAL A 68 14.28 -3.69 0.77
N ILE A 69 14.36 -2.94 -0.32
CA ILE A 69 15.36 -3.16 -1.37
C ILE A 69 16.76 -2.79 -0.87
N LEU A 70 16.91 -1.68 -0.15
CA LEU A 70 18.19 -1.27 0.45
C LEU A 70 18.69 -2.31 1.45
N ALA A 71 17.81 -2.89 2.27
CA ALA A 71 18.17 -3.98 3.17
C ALA A 71 18.63 -5.24 2.41
N ASN A 72 17.96 -5.58 1.31
CA ASN A 72 18.39 -6.68 0.43
C ASN A 72 19.76 -6.38 -0.21
N ILE A 73 20.00 -5.15 -0.68
CA ILE A 73 21.30 -4.73 -1.20
C ILE A 73 22.38 -4.86 -0.13
N GLN A 74 22.11 -4.42 1.11
CA GLN A 74 23.04 -4.58 2.21
C GLN A 74 23.36 -6.06 2.48
N ALA A 75 22.35 -6.92 2.54
CA ALA A 75 22.53 -8.35 2.82
C ALA A 75 23.43 -9.07 1.82
N VAL A 76 23.50 -8.56 0.58
CA VAL A 76 24.27 -9.17 -0.51
C VAL A 76 25.58 -8.45 -0.80
N THR A 77 25.79 -7.28 -0.20
CA THR A 77 27.02 -6.49 -0.27
C THR A 77 28.03 -7.09 0.70
N ARG A 78 29.19 -7.52 0.20
CA ARG A 78 30.25 -8.08 1.05
C ARG A 78 30.92 -6.96 1.85
N VAL A 79 31.29 -7.26 3.09
CA VAL A 79 32.31 -6.49 3.81
C VAL A 79 33.65 -6.79 3.13
N GLU A 80 34.31 -5.78 2.55
CA GLU A 80 35.68 -5.96 2.08
C GLU A 80 36.59 -6.15 3.30
N ASN A 81 36.98 -7.39 3.57
CA ASN A 81 38.06 -7.66 4.52
C ASN A 81 39.38 -7.20 3.88
N VAL A 82 40.08 -6.28 4.54
CA VAL A 82 41.37 -5.76 4.09
C VAL A 82 42.35 -6.92 3.89
N GLY A 83 42.75 -7.20 2.64
CA GLY A 83 43.79 -8.18 2.31
C GLY A 83 43.45 -9.25 1.27
N GLU A 84 42.18 -9.42 0.86
CA GLU A 84 41.86 -10.37 -0.20
C GLU A 84 42.09 -9.79 -1.61
N LYS A 85 42.71 -10.58 -2.49
CA LYS A 85 42.86 -10.24 -3.92
C LYS A 85 41.50 -9.85 -4.49
N ARG A 86 41.46 -8.76 -5.26
CA ARG A 86 40.29 -8.25 -6.00
C ARG A 86 39.74 -9.32 -6.95
N ASN A 87 39.04 -10.31 -6.41
CA ASN A 87 38.30 -11.27 -7.20
C ASN A 87 37.16 -10.50 -7.84
N ARG A 88 37.08 -10.60 -9.19
CA ARG A 88 36.02 -10.04 -10.02
C ARG A 88 34.70 -10.03 -9.25
N SER A 89 34.08 -8.85 -9.14
CA SER A 89 32.78 -8.62 -8.51
C SER A 89 31.91 -9.88 -8.60
N PRO A 90 31.58 -10.54 -7.47
CA PRO A 90 30.78 -11.74 -7.50
C PRO A 90 29.52 -11.44 -8.30
N ARG A 91 29.31 -12.20 -9.38
CA ARG A 91 28.14 -12.08 -10.23
C ARG A 91 26.91 -12.21 -9.33
N CYS A 92 26.26 -11.10 -8.97
CA CYS A 92 25.00 -10.94 -8.22
C CYS A 92 24.66 -12.03 -7.17
N ASN A 93 24.73 -11.68 -5.89
CA ASN A 93 24.44 -12.55 -4.73
C ASN A 93 22.99 -12.42 -4.22
N PHE A 94 22.00 -12.08 -5.06
CA PHE A 94 20.64 -11.88 -4.56
C PHE A 94 20.08 -13.16 -3.95
N LEU A 95 19.45 -13.01 -2.79
CA LEU A 95 18.78 -14.09 -2.07
C LEU A 95 17.31 -13.72 -1.92
N PHE A 96 16.42 -14.68 -2.12
CA PHE A 96 15.01 -14.57 -1.79
C PHE A 96 14.60 -15.82 -1.02
N GLN A 97 14.10 -15.66 0.21
CA GLN A 97 13.80 -16.79 1.11
C GLN A 97 14.98 -17.77 1.23
N SER A 98 16.20 -17.24 1.38
CA SER A 98 17.46 -18.00 1.44
C SER A 98 17.85 -18.74 0.16
N MET A 99 17.14 -18.54 -0.95
CA MET A 99 17.44 -19.15 -2.24
C MET A 99 18.12 -18.16 -3.19
N PRO A 100 19.17 -18.55 -3.92
CA PRO A 100 19.87 -17.67 -4.85
C PRO A 100 19.01 -17.33 -6.06
N VAL A 101 18.94 -16.04 -6.39
CA VAL A 101 18.18 -15.52 -7.53
C VAL A 101 19.04 -14.66 -8.44
N CYS A 102 18.76 -14.68 -9.74
CA CYS A 102 19.41 -13.78 -10.67
C CYS A 102 18.83 -12.36 -10.54
N ARG A 103 19.51 -11.38 -11.14
CA ARG A 103 19.05 -9.98 -11.13
C ARG A 103 17.66 -9.83 -11.73
N GLU A 104 17.37 -10.51 -12.83
CA GLU A 104 16.06 -10.42 -13.51
C GLU A 104 14.94 -10.94 -12.60
N MET A 105 15.14 -12.10 -11.98
CA MET A 105 14.18 -12.66 -11.02
C MET A 105 13.98 -11.72 -9.82
N PHE A 106 15.06 -11.13 -9.30
CA PHE A 106 14.98 -10.14 -8.21
C PHE A 106 14.13 -8.92 -8.62
N LEU A 107 14.34 -8.38 -9.81
CA LEU A 107 13.54 -7.25 -10.31
C LEU A 107 12.06 -7.61 -10.42
N MET A 108 11.74 -8.83 -10.86
CA MET A 108 10.37 -9.32 -10.97
C MET A 108 9.70 -9.53 -9.61
N LEU A 109 10.42 -10.11 -8.64
CA LEU A 109 9.91 -10.34 -7.28
C LEU A 109 9.46 -9.04 -6.58
N TYR A 110 10.19 -7.94 -6.81
CA TYR A 110 9.93 -6.65 -6.16
C TYR A 110 9.23 -5.62 -7.06
N GLY A 111 8.83 -5.98 -8.29
CA GLY A 111 8.18 -5.06 -9.22
C GLY A 111 9.04 -3.85 -9.60
N LEU A 112 10.34 -4.06 -9.86
CA LEU A 112 11.32 -3.01 -10.07
C LEU A 112 11.78 -2.93 -11.52
N SER A 113 11.90 -1.71 -12.02
CA SER A 113 12.70 -1.46 -13.22
C SER A 113 14.20 -1.49 -12.90
N TYR A 114 15.00 -1.91 -13.88
CA TYR A 114 16.46 -1.89 -13.76
C TYR A 114 17.00 -0.49 -13.41
N SER A 115 16.41 0.55 -13.99
CA SER A 115 16.77 1.95 -13.72
C SER A 115 16.48 2.36 -12.28
N ARG A 116 15.36 1.90 -11.69
CA ARG A 116 15.05 2.17 -10.27
C ARG A 116 16.03 1.44 -9.36
N PHE A 117 16.29 0.16 -9.63
CA PHE A 117 17.26 -0.63 -8.87
C PHE A 117 18.66 -0.01 -8.90
N ARG A 118 19.15 0.41 -10.08
CA ARG A 118 20.45 1.08 -10.22
C ARG A 118 20.55 2.32 -9.34
N ARG A 119 19.54 3.20 -9.37
CA ARG A 119 19.53 4.41 -8.52
C ARG A 119 19.50 4.08 -7.03
N LEU A 120 18.83 3.00 -6.62
CA LEU A 120 18.82 2.56 -5.22
C LEU A 120 20.18 1.99 -4.80
N LYS A 121 20.85 1.25 -5.68
CA LYS A 121 22.23 0.79 -5.45
C LYS A 121 23.19 1.97 -5.30
N ASP A 122 23.13 2.93 -6.22
CA ASP A 122 23.96 4.14 -6.16
C ASP A 122 23.65 4.96 -4.89
N HIS A 123 22.38 5.04 -4.49
CA HIS A 123 21.98 5.70 -3.23
C HIS A 123 22.57 5.00 -2.00
N TYR A 124 22.50 3.67 -1.96
CA TYR A 124 23.05 2.86 -0.87
C TYR A 124 24.56 3.06 -0.72
N GLU A 125 25.31 3.05 -1.83
CA GLU A 125 26.76 3.26 -1.83
C GLU A 125 27.15 4.63 -1.25
N ASN A 126 26.33 5.67 -1.48
CA ASN A 126 26.61 7.03 -1.03
C ASN A 126 26.04 7.37 0.37
N ASN A 127 24.91 6.76 0.75
CA ASN A 127 24.13 7.18 1.92
C ASN A 127 23.68 6.02 2.84
N GLY A 128 24.07 4.78 2.55
CA GLY A 128 23.67 3.58 3.31
C GLY A 128 22.17 3.31 3.30
N LEU A 129 21.65 2.84 4.44
CA LEU A 129 20.22 2.50 4.64
C LEU A 129 19.29 3.71 4.86
N SER A 130 19.73 4.92 4.50
CA SER A 130 18.91 6.11 4.69
C SER A 130 17.72 6.14 3.73
N SER A 131 16.58 6.65 4.21
CA SER A 131 15.40 6.83 3.36
C SER A 131 15.69 7.83 2.24
N ARG A 132 15.36 7.45 1.02
CA ARG A 132 15.55 8.32 -0.15
C ARG A 132 14.59 9.49 -0.10
N THR A 133 15.12 10.69 0.17
CA THR A 133 14.33 11.92 0.12
C THR A 133 14.26 12.45 -1.31
N HIS A 134 13.04 12.72 -1.78
CA HIS A 134 12.87 13.44 -3.04
C HIS A 134 13.40 14.87 -2.91
N GLY A 135 14.16 15.35 -3.89
CA GLY A 135 14.76 16.69 -3.88
C GLY A 135 13.73 17.83 -3.84
N ASN A 136 12.47 17.56 -4.17
CA ASN A 136 11.39 18.55 -4.18
C ASN A 136 10.54 18.57 -2.88
N THR A 137 11.15 18.32 -1.72
CA THR A 137 10.40 18.24 -0.44
C THR A 137 10.33 19.57 0.32
N LYS A 138 11.13 20.57 -0.04
CA LYS A 138 11.23 21.85 0.70
C LYS A 138 11.11 23.11 -0.14
N ARG A 139 10.99 22.99 -1.47
CA ARG A 139 10.98 24.15 -2.38
C ARG A 139 9.58 24.34 -2.91
N LEU A 140 8.92 25.42 -2.51
CA LEU A 140 7.71 25.87 -3.19
C LEU A 140 8.10 26.22 -4.64
N PRO A 141 7.33 25.80 -5.65
CA PRO A 141 7.58 26.24 -7.01
C PRO A 141 7.51 27.76 -7.05
N GLN A 142 8.36 28.39 -7.87
CA GLN A 142 8.47 29.85 -7.96
C GLN A 142 7.12 30.54 -8.25
N ASN A 143 6.17 29.81 -8.85
CA ASN A 143 4.84 30.27 -9.20
C ASN A 143 3.74 29.86 -8.19
N ALA A 144 4.11 29.51 -6.95
CA ALA A 144 3.15 29.17 -5.91
C ALA A 144 2.41 30.43 -5.44
N LEU A 145 1.08 30.41 -5.52
CA LEU A 145 0.25 31.50 -5.01
C LEU A 145 0.17 31.47 -3.48
N PRO A 146 0.08 32.62 -2.79
CA PRO A 146 -0.17 32.68 -1.36
C PRO A 146 -1.47 31.97 -0.97
N HIS A 147 -1.51 31.36 0.21
CA HIS A 147 -2.67 30.60 0.68
C HIS A 147 -3.96 31.43 0.70
N ALA A 148 -3.88 32.68 1.14
CA ALA A 148 -5.03 33.60 1.19
C ALA A 148 -5.69 33.80 -0.18
N VAL A 149 -4.86 33.97 -1.22
CA VAL A 149 -5.33 34.16 -2.61
C VAL A 149 -6.01 32.90 -3.14
N VAL A 150 -5.51 31.72 -2.77
CA VAL A 150 -6.14 30.45 -3.14
C VAL A 150 -7.51 30.30 -2.48
N GLU A 151 -7.66 30.75 -1.22
CA GLU A 151 -8.93 30.68 -0.51
C GLU A 151 -9.96 31.65 -1.08
N ASP A 152 -9.55 32.88 -1.41
CA ASP A 152 -10.41 33.86 -2.08
C ASP A 152 -10.94 33.32 -3.42
N VAL A 153 -10.09 32.66 -4.22
CA VAL A 153 -10.52 32.01 -5.47
C VAL A 153 -11.51 30.87 -5.20
N LYS A 154 -11.34 30.09 -4.13
CA LYS A 154 -12.29 29.03 -3.80
C LYS A 154 -13.66 29.60 -3.42
N VAL A 155 -13.68 30.60 -2.55
CA VAL A 155 -14.93 31.25 -2.11
C VAL A 155 -15.66 31.82 -3.32
N PHE A 156 -14.94 32.50 -4.21
CA PHE A 156 -15.53 33.01 -5.44
C PHE A 156 -16.13 31.91 -6.32
N ILE A 157 -15.39 30.82 -6.56
CA ILE A 157 -15.88 29.72 -7.41
C ILE A 157 -17.10 29.06 -6.79
N ALA A 158 -17.13 28.87 -5.46
CA ALA A 158 -18.29 28.32 -4.77
C ALA A 158 -19.52 29.20 -4.99
N ASN A 159 -19.41 30.50 -4.73
CA ASN A 159 -20.51 31.45 -4.90
C ASN A 159 -20.97 31.53 -6.37
N TYR A 160 -20.03 31.57 -7.31
CA TYR A 160 -20.35 31.58 -8.74
C TYR A 160 -21.12 30.34 -9.18
N VAL A 161 -20.75 29.16 -8.66
CA VAL A 161 -21.45 27.90 -8.95
C VAL A 161 -22.83 27.89 -8.30
N GLU A 162 -22.99 28.38 -7.07
CA GLU A 162 -24.32 28.48 -6.44
C GLU A 162 -25.28 29.37 -7.24
N GLU A 163 -24.79 30.48 -7.80
CA GLU A 163 -25.63 31.43 -8.55
C GLU A 163 -25.91 30.98 -9.98
N ASN A 164 -24.95 30.32 -10.65
CA ASN A 164 -25.01 30.09 -12.10
C ASN A 164 -25.14 28.61 -12.50
N ALA A 165 -24.99 27.67 -11.56
CA ALA A 165 -25.07 26.25 -11.88
C ALA A 165 -26.48 25.69 -11.63
N ILE A 166 -26.87 24.76 -12.50
CA ILE A 166 -28.10 24.01 -12.38
C ILE A 166 -27.79 22.71 -11.62
N SER A 167 -28.58 22.44 -10.59
CA SER A 167 -28.59 21.13 -9.94
C SER A 167 -29.57 20.23 -10.69
N LEU A 168 -29.10 19.10 -11.21
CA LEU A 168 -29.98 18.16 -11.90
C LEU A 168 -30.66 17.24 -10.88
N PRO A 169 -31.99 17.03 -10.95
CA PRO A 169 -32.65 16.03 -10.15
C PRO A 169 -32.30 14.63 -10.69
N GLY A 170 -31.35 13.95 -10.04
CA GLY A 170 -30.99 12.55 -10.32
C GLY A 170 -29.52 12.32 -10.68
N ARG A 171 -29.15 11.05 -10.82
CA ARG A 171 -27.77 10.63 -11.09
C ARG A 171 -27.41 10.82 -12.57
N ILE A 172 -26.32 11.53 -12.83
CA ILE A 172 -25.76 11.68 -14.18
C ILE A 172 -24.98 10.39 -14.56
N PRO A 173 -25.28 9.75 -15.70
CA PRO A 173 -24.51 8.61 -16.18
C PRO A 173 -23.01 8.93 -16.27
N GLY A 174 -22.17 8.07 -15.68
CA GLY A 174 -20.72 8.28 -15.62
C GLY A 174 -20.23 9.08 -14.41
N TYR A 175 -21.14 9.65 -13.60
CA TYR A 175 -20.78 10.33 -12.36
C TYR A 175 -21.43 9.65 -11.14
N LYS A 176 -20.64 9.49 -10.07
CA LYS A 176 -21.07 8.78 -8.84
C LYS A 176 -21.78 9.68 -7.83
N ASP A 177 -21.76 10.99 -8.05
CA ASP A 177 -22.32 11.96 -7.13
C ASP A 177 -23.70 12.41 -7.59
N GLU A 178 -24.60 12.57 -6.63
CA GLU A 178 -26.00 12.97 -6.88
C GLU A 178 -26.14 14.50 -6.78
N ASP A 179 -25.21 15.18 -6.11
CA ASP A 179 -25.22 16.64 -5.89
C ASP A 179 -24.36 17.42 -6.91
N ILE A 180 -24.35 16.98 -8.16
CA ILE A 180 -23.52 17.62 -9.19
C ILE A 180 -24.18 18.89 -9.70
N LYS A 181 -23.50 20.01 -9.44
CA LYS A 181 -23.84 21.33 -9.97
C LYS A 181 -23.16 21.54 -11.31
N LEU A 182 -23.95 21.66 -12.37
CA LEU A 182 -23.46 21.88 -13.73
C LEU A 182 -23.62 23.35 -14.12
N LEU A 183 -22.51 23.96 -14.52
CA LEU A 183 -22.58 25.22 -15.26
C LEU A 183 -23.12 24.94 -16.66
N SER A 184 -23.83 25.93 -17.21
CA SER A 184 -24.32 25.81 -18.58
C SER A 184 -23.20 25.65 -19.60
N SER A 185 -23.47 25.03 -20.74
CA SER A 185 -22.47 24.73 -21.77
C SER A 185 -21.81 25.96 -22.38
N HIS A 186 -22.46 27.13 -22.31
CA HIS A 186 -21.91 28.41 -22.76
C HIS A 186 -20.91 29.03 -21.76
N GLU A 187 -20.89 28.57 -20.51
CA GLU A 187 -19.97 29.05 -19.48
C GLU A 187 -18.58 28.47 -19.68
N THR A 188 -17.72 29.28 -20.32
CA THR A 188 -16.31 28.93 -20.50
C THR A 188 -15.48 29.26 -19.26
N LYS A 189 -14.29 28.66 -19.14
CA LYS A 189 -13.34 29.00 -18.07
C LYS A 189 -12.98 30.50 -18.05
N MET A 190 -12.96 31.14 -19.22
CA MET A 190 -12.81 32.59 -19.35
C MET A 190 -14.05 33.34 -18.87
N GLY A 191 -15.24 32.81 -19.18
CA GLY A 191 -16.53 33.31 -18.70
C GLY A 191 -16.59 33.41 -17.19
N VAL A 192 -16.02 32.44 -16.45
CA VAL A 192 -15.93 32.48 -14.98
C VAL A 192 -14.80 33.39 -14.47
N TRP A 193 -13.66 33.44 -15.18
CA TRP A 193 -12.51 34.23 -14.74
C TRP A 193 -12.72 35.74 -14.90
N ARG A 194 -13.48 36.18 -15.91
CA ARG A 194 -13.74 37.62 -16.16
C ARG A 194 -14.54 38.30 -15.02
N PRO A 195 -15.63 37.70 -14.49
CA PRO A 195 -16.30 38.18 -13.29
C PRO A 195 -15.40 38.13 -12.06
N PHE A 196 -14.56 37.11 -11.91
CA PHE A 196 -13.58 37.04 -10.82
C PHE A 196 -12.59 38.21 -10.86
N GLU A 197 -12.01 38.47 -12.04
CA GLU A 197 -11.08 39.59 -12.27
C GLU A 197 -11.76 40.92 -11.95
N SER A 198 -13.02 41.08 -12.37
CA SER A 198 -13.81 42.29 -12.12
C SER A 198 -14.13 42.48 -10.63
N ALA A 199 -14.50 41.40 -9.92
CA ALA A 199 -14.75 41.41 -8.47
C ALA A 199 -13.48 41.71 -7.67
N CYS A 200 -12.33 41.19 -8.09
CA CYS A 200 -11.03 41.50 -7.49
C CYS A 200 -10.67 42.98 -7.67
N LYS A 201 -10.86 43.53 -8.87
CA LYS A 201 -10.64 44.96 -9.15
C LYS A 201 -11.56 45.85 -8.31
N ALA A 202 -12.83 45.47 -8.15
CA ALA A 202 -13.79 46.20 -7.32
C ALA A 202 -13.48 46.13 -5.82
N SER A 203 -12.79 45.08 -5.37
CA SER A 203 -12.40 44.88 -3.97
C SER A 203 -10.97 45.31 -3.67
N GLU A 204 -10.30 46.01 -4.59
CA GLU A 204 -8.88 46.40 -4.53
C GLU A 204 -7.90 45.24 -4.28
N LYS A 205 -8.29 44.01 -4.66
CA LYS A 205 -7.46 42.81 -4.51
C LYS A 205 -6.73 42.49 -5.81
N GLN A 206 -5.50 41.97 -5.68
CA GLN A 206 -4.73 41.52 -6.84
C GLN A 206 -5.37 40.28 -7.46
N ALA A 207 -5.89 40.43 -8.69
CA ALA A 207 -6.43 39.31 -9.45
C ALA A 207 -5.33 38.31 -9.83
N VAL A 208 -5.61 37.02 -9.66
CA VAL A 208 -4.72 35.96 -10.14
C VAL A 208 -4.71 35.96 -11.66
N SER A 209 -3.52 35.96 -12.26
CA SER A 209 -3.35 35.83 -13.71
C SER A 209 -4.14 34.65 -14.26
N TYR A 210 -4.77 34.82 -15.43
CA TYR A 210 -5.31 33.70 -16.21
C TYR A 210 -4.14 32.81 -16.69
N SER A 211 -3.72 31.87 -15.84
CA SER A 211 -2.68 30.89 -16.14
C SER A 211 -3.14 29.51 -15.73
N LYS A 212 -2.35 28.47 -16.05
CA LYS A 212 -2.61 27.08 -15.68
C LYS A 212 -2.90 26.88 -14.17
N ASN A 213 -2.54 27.85 -13.31
CA ASN A 213 -2.78 27.81 -11.86
C ASN A 213 -4.24 28.11 -11.45
N TYR A 214 -5.00 28.95 -12.18
CA TYR A 214 -6.44 29.15 -11.93
C TYR A 214 -7.23 27.84 -12.14
N ASN A 215 -6.79 27.03 -13.11
CA ASN A 215 -7.34 25.70 -13.37
C ASN A 215 -7.16 24.73 -12.17
N LYS A 216 -6.13 24.95 -11.33
CA LYS A 216 -5.79 24.10 -10.18
C LYS A 216 -6.62 24.43 -8.93
N SER A 217 -7.16 25.65 -8.83
CA SER A 217 -8.00 26.10 -7.70
C SER A 217 -9.40 25.49 -7.73
N LYS A 218 -10.01 25.32 -8.92
CA LYS A 218 -11.28 24.59 -9.12
C LYS A 218 -11.19 23.11 -8.70
N GLU A 219 -9.98 22.52 -8.71
CA GLU A 219 -9.75 21.16 -8.21
C GLU A 219 -9.62 21.07 -6.69
N LYS A 220 -9.23 22.15 -6.00
CA LYS A 220 -8.99 22.14 -4.55
C LYS A 220 -10.26 22.25 -3.70
N LEU A 221 -11.38 22.80 -4.20
CA LEU A 221 -12.68 22.73 -3.49
C LEU A 221 -13.17 21.27 -3.27
N LYS A 222 -12.77 20.34 -4.15
CA LYS A 222 -13.10 18.92 -4.07
C LYS A 222 -12.35 18.15 -2.95
N THR A 223 -11.40 18.80 -2.26
CA THR A 223 -10.52 18.11 -1.28
C THR A 223 -11.09 17.97 0.12
N ASN A 224 -12.01 18.86 0.54
CA ASN A 224 -12.62 18.81 1.88
C ASN A 224 -13.69 17.69 2.00
N GLU A 225 -14.27 17.28 0.88
CA GLU A 225 -15.20 16.15 0.77
C GLU A 225 -14.48 14.78 0.86
N TYR A 226 -13.22 14.71 0.42
CA TYR A 226 -12.40 13.49 0.46
C TYR A 226 -12.03 13.07 1.88
N HIS A 227 -11.80 14.03 2.79
CA HIS A 227 -11.54 13.73 4.20
C HIS A 227 -12.79 13.18 4.90
N LYS A 228 -13.97 13.71 4.58
CA LYS A 228 -15.26 13.15 5.02
C LYS A 228 -15.51 11.76 4.43
N ARG A 229 -15.22 11.53 3.13
CA ARG A 229 -15.32 10.21 2.46
C ARG A 229 -14.34 9.17 3.01
N SER A 230 -13.13 9.55 3.38
CA SER A 230 -12.14 8.66 4.02
C SER A 230 -12.60 8.23 5.42
N LEU A 231 -13.14 9.16 6.22
CA LEU A 231 -13.70 8.86 7.53
C LEU A 231 -14.93 7.94 7.45
N VAL A 232 -15.83 8.19 6.49
CA VAL A 232 -17.04 7.35 6.28
C VAL A 232 -16.66 5.96 5.74
N ARG A 233 -15.70 5.86 4.80
CA ARG A 233 -15.20 4.55 4.33
C ARG A 233 -14.48 3.78 5.44
N ALA A 234 -13.65 4.46 6.24
CA ALA A 234 -12.99 3.84 7.39
C ALA A 234 -14.00 3.39 8.46
N ALA A 235 -15.11 4.13 8.66
CA ALA A 235 -16.20 3.70 9.54
C ALA A 235 -16.96 2.48 8.98
N CYS A 236 -17.27 2.47 7.68
CA CYS A 236 -17.94 1.37 7.01
C CYS A 236 -17.10 0.09 7.01
N VAL A 237 -15.81 0.18 6.70
CA VAL A 237 -14.87 -0.96 6.76
C VAL A 237 -14.71 -1.47 8.19
N ARG A 238 -14.65 -0.59 9.20
CA ARG A 238 -14.63 -1.01 10.61
C ARG A 238 -15.90 -1.73 11.03
N ALA A 239 -17.07 -1.29 10.57
CA ALA A 239 -18.34 -1.98 10.83
C ALA A 239 -18.39 -3.36 10.15
N GLN A 240 -17.99 -3.45 8.88
CA GLN A 240 -17.91 -4.71 8.14
C GLN A 240 -16.92 -5.70 8.77
N LEU A 241 -15.74 -5.23 9.21
CA LEU A 241 -14.78 -6.06 9.93
C LEU A 241 -15.28 -6.49 11.32
N ALA A 242 -16.06 -5.64 12.00
CA ALA A 242 -16.70 -6.01 13.27
C ALA A 242 -17.80 -7.09 13.09
N ASP A 243 -18.50 -7.07 11.95
CA ASP A 243 -19.51 -8.09 11.61
C ASP A 243 -18.88 -9.42 11.20
N ILE A 244 -17.65 -9.42 10.65
CA ILE A 244 -16.88 -10.64 10.36
C ILE A 244 -16.18 -11.19 11.60
N LYS A 245 -15.71 -10.31 12.50
CA LYS A 245 -15.00 -10.70 13.72
C LYS A 245 -15.91 -11.41 14.73
N ARG A 246 -17.16 -10.94 14.89
CA ARG A 246 -18.14 -11.52 15.84
C ARG A 246 -18.42 -13.02 15.62
N PRO A 247 -18.66 -13.52 14.40
CA PRO A 247 -18.81 -14.94 14.10
C PRO A 247 -17.55 -15.75 14.43
N ILE A 248 -16.36 -15.22 14.10
CA ILE A 248 -15.08 -15.90 14.35
C ILE A 248 -14.84 -16.04 15.86
N ASP A 249 -15.01 -14.96 16.62
CA ASP A 249 -14.87 -14.98 18.07
C ASP A 249 -15.88 -15.94 18.72
N THR A 250 -17.11 -16.00 18.20
CA THR A 250 -18.14 -16.95 18.66
C THR A 250 -17.74 -18.41 18.39
N GLN A 251 -17.18 -18.70 17.21
CA GLN A 251 -16.70 -20.03 16.86
C GLN A 251 -15.49 -20.44 17.72
N ILE A 252 -14.53 -19.55 17.92
CA ILE A 252 -13.36 -19.78 18.77
C ILE A 252 -13.81 -20.06 20.21
N ASN A 253 -14.73 -19.27 20.76
CA ASN A 253 -15.25 -19.46 22.11
C ASN A 253 -16.03 -20.79 22.24
N ALA A 254 -16.82 -21.17 21.23
CA ALA A 254 -17.53 -22.46 21.22
C ALA A 254 -16.57 -23.66 21.14
N ILE A 255 -15.45 -23.53 20.44
CA ILE A 255 -14.38 -24.55 20.42
C ILE A 255 -13.69 -24.61 21.78
N ALA A 256 -13.34 -23.46 22.35
CA ALA A 256 -12.70 -23.38 23.66
C ALA A 256 -13.56 -24.00 24.77
N MET A 257 -14.88 -23.74 24.77
CA MET A 257 -15.81 -24.35 25.74
C MET A 257 -15.93 -25.86 25.57
N ARG A 258 -16.02 -26.38 24.33
CA ARG A 258 -16.03 -27.82 24.07
C ARG A 258 -14.74 -28.49 24.56
N ASN A 259 -13.59 -27.88 24.29
CA ASN A 259 -12.31 -28.39 24.76
C ASN A 259 -12.21 -28.36 26.29
N ALA A 260 -12.67 -27.30 26.94
CA ALA A 260 -12.69 -27.21 28.40
C ALA A 260 -13.59 -28.29 29.04
N GLN A 261 -14.74 -28.58 28.42
CA GLN A 261 -15.66 -29.61 28.88
C GLN A 261 -15.10 -31.03 28.68
N ALA A 262 -14.49 -31.29 27.52
CA ALA A 262 -13.79 -32.55 27.26
C ALA A 262 -12.63 -32.76 28.23
N ASN A 263 -11.82 -31.73 28.47
CA ASN A 263 -10.70 -31.79 29.40
C ASN A 263 -11.18 -32.03 30.84
N ARG A 264 -12.29 -31.42 31.28
CA ARG A 264 -12.89 -31.72 32.59
C ARG A 264 -13.30 -33.18 32.73
N ALA A 265 -13.94 -33.75 31.70
CA ALA A 265 -14.34 -35.15 31.71
C ALA A 265 -13.12 -36.09 31.78
N ILE A 266 -12.08 -35.80 31.00
CA ILE A 266 -10.83 -36.58 31.03
C ILE A 266 -10.17 -36.49 32.41
N LEU A 267 -10.11 -35.30 33.01
CA LEU A 267 -9.54 -35.11 34.35
C LEU A 267 -10.28 -35.90 35.43
N THR A 268 -11.62 -35.98 35.37
CA THR A 268 -12.37 -36.81 36.32
C THR A 268 -12.03 -38.29 36.20
N TYR A 269 -11.89 -38.82 34.98
CA TYR A 269 -11.45 -40.22 34.79
C TYR A 269 -10.04 -40.47 35.31
N ILE A 270 -9.12 -39.52 35.12
CA ILE A 270 -7.74 -39.62 35.64
C ILE A 270 -7.76 -39.60 37.17
N ILE A 271 -8.53 -38.70 37.79
CA ILE A 271 -8.65 -38.62 39.26
C ILE A 271 -9.26 -39.90 39.81
N ASP A 272 -10.34 -40.42 39.23
CA ASP A 272 -10.98 -41.68 39.67
C ASP A 272 -10.01 -42.87 39.56
N ALA A 273 -9.22 -42.93 38.48
CA ALA A 273 -8.20 -43.95 38.31
C ALA A 273 -7.09 -43.85 39.38
N LEU A 274 -6.63 -42.64 39.70
CA LEU A 274 -5.63 -42.40 40.76
C LEU A 274 -6.17 -42.74 42.14
N VAL A 275 -7.42 -42.39 42.44
CA VAL A 275 -8.10 -42.75 43.70
C VAL A 275 -8.27 -44.26 43.83
N SER A 276 -8.58 -44.94 42.72
CA SER A 276 -8.67 -46.41 42.71
C SER A 276 -7.30 -47.06 42.96
N CYS A 277 -6.24 -46.58 42.28
CA CYS A 277 -4.88 -47.08 42.48
C CYS A 277 -4.37 -46.86 43.91
N THR A 278 -4.64 -45.70 44.49
CA THR A 278 -4.23 -45.40 45.88
C THR A 278 -4.99 -46.25 46.90
N LYS A 279 -6.29 -46.51 46.70
CA LYS A 279 -7.04 -47.46 47.54
C LYS A 279 -6.49 -48.88 47.45
N GLN A 280 -6.10 -49.33 46.25
CA GLN A 280 -5.46 -50.64 46.07
C GLN A 280 -4.08 -50.70 46.73
N GLN A 281 -3.30 -49.62 46.70
CA GLN A 281 -2.02 -49.53 47.39
C GLN A 281 -2.14 -49.51 48.92
N ILE A 282 -3.15 -48.83 49.47
CA ILE A 282 -3.42 -48.83 50.93
C ILE A 282 -3.84 -50.23 51.40
N ALA A 283 -4.72 -50.91 50.65
CA ALA A 283 -5.12 -52.28 50.97
C ALA A 283 -3.97 -53.31 50.88
N LEU A 284 -2.95 -53.04 50.06
CA LEU A 284 -1.72 -53.84 50.00
C LEU A 284 -0.78 -53.55 51.18
N HIS A 285 -0.79 -52.33 51.71
CA HIS A 285 0.05 -51.93 52.84
C HIS A 285 -0.51 -52.41 54.19
N GLU A 286 -1.83 -52.40 54.37
CA GLU A 286 -2.49 -52.97 55.57
C GLU A 286 -2.34 -54.50 55.69
N HIS A 287 -2.00 -55.19 54.60
CA HIS A 287 -1.71 -56.64 54.60
C HIS A 287 -0.22 -56.97 54.83
N GLN A 288 0.66 -55.99 54.99
CA GLN A 288 2.10 -56.20 55.26
C GLN A 288 2.53 -55.84 56.69
N ASP A 289 1.63 -55.34 57.53
CA ASP A 289 1.90 -54.94 58.92
C ASP A 289 1.31 -55.91 59.98
N ASP A 290 1.23 -57.22 59.67
CA ASP A 290 0.99 -58.32 60.62
C ASP A 290 2.15 -59.34 60.61
#